data_AF-A0AAP0WY76-F1
#
_entry.id   AF-A0AAP0WY76-F1
#
_cell.length_a   1.000
_cell.length_b   1.000
_cell.length_c   1.000
_cell.angle_alpha   90.00
_cell.angle_beta   90.00
_cell.angle_gamma   90.00
#
_symmetry.space_group_name_H-M   'P 1'
#
loop_
_entity.id
_entity.type
_entity.pdbx_description
1 polymer ?
#
loop_
_entity_poly.entity_id
_entity_poly.type
_entity_poly.pdbx_seq_one_letter_code
_entity_poly.pdbx_strand_id
1 'polypeptide(L)'
;MCLICSKFDMASNTCSWVGCDVCLHWCHTNCALRESYIRNGRSVNGAEGTTEMQFHCVACNHPSEMFGFVKEVFQNFAKEWNAETLSKELEYVKRIFHASKDLRGKQLHDITDHMLARLANNKSDLLEVYNHIMGFLTAKPVEVFLIENLL
;
A
#
# COMPACT_ATOMS: atom_id res chain seq x y z
N MET A 1 17.28 7.44 7.41
CA MET A 1 16.75 8.39 8.41
C MET A 1 15.46 8.97 7.86
N CYS A 2 14.38 9.02 8.64
CA CYS A 2 13.12 9.63 8.19
C CYS A 2 13.28 11.14 8.07
N LEU A 3 12.99 11.72 6.90
CA LEU A 3 13.12 13.16 6.66
C LEU A 3 12.17 14.05 7.48
N ILE A 4 11.10 13.48 8.04
CA ILE A 4 10.09 14.27 8.80
C ILE A 4 10.44 14.32 10.28
N CYS A 5 10.72 13.17 10.90
CA CYS A 5 10.95 13.09 12.35
C CYS A 5 12.41 12.92 12.75
N SER A 6 13.33 12.82 11.78
CA SER A 6 14.76 12.62 12.02
C SER A 6 15.07 11.40 12.90
N LYS A 7 14.21 10.37 12.85
CA LYS A 7 14.42 9.07 13.50
C LYS A 7 14.68 7.98 12.46
N PHE A 8 15.45 6.98 12.87
CA PHE A 8 15.76 5.79 12.09
C PHE A 8 15.32 4.57 12.91
N ASP A 9 14.82 3.56 12.22
CA ASP A 9 14.60 2.23 12.76
C ASP A 9 15.21 1.20 11.80
N MET A 10 15.24 -0.07 12.22
CA MET A 10 15.80 -1.16 11.41
C MET A 10 14.74 -1.82 10.52
N ALA A 11 13.56 -1.21 10.33
CA ALA A 11 12.55 -1.77 9.46
C ALA A 11 12.98 -1.59 7.99
N SER A 12 13.25 -2.70 7.32
CA SER A 12 13.47 -2.79 5.88
C SER A 12 12.40 -3.68 5.27
N ASN A 13 12.21 -3.63 3.96
CA ASN A 13 11.33 -4.56 3.25
C ASN A 13 9.88 -4.55 3.77
N THR A 14 9.37 -3.38 4.16
CA THR A 14 8.03 -3.20 4.73
C THR A 14 7.33 -1.96 4.15
N CYS A 15 6.02 -1.88 4.30
CA CYS A 15 5.19 -0.70 4.05
C CYS A 15 5.24 0.33 5.19
N SER A 16 6.03 0.10 6.24
CA SER A 16 6.23 1.05 7.34
C SER A 16 7.08 2.28 6.96
N TRP A 17 7.76 2.20 5.82
CA TRP A 17 8.50 3.28 5.16
C TRP A 17 7.95 3.51 3.75
N VAL A 18 8.02 4.75 3.28
CA VAL A 18 7.72 5.14 1.89
C VAL A 18 8.88 5.95 1.32
N GLY A 19 9.14 5.76 0.03
CA GLY A 19 10.28 6.34 -0.67
C GLY A 19 9.88 7.02 -1.96
N CYS A 20 10.65 8.03 -2.36
CA CYS A 20 10.53 8.64 -3.67
C CYS A 20 11.28 7.80 -4.71
N ASP A 21 10.60 7.41 -5.77
CA ASP A 21 11.13 6.67 -6.93
C ASP A 21 12.13 7.46 -7.79
N VAL A 22 12.24 8.77 -7.60
CA VAL A 22 13.21 9.62 -8.32
C VAL A 22 14.47 9.88 -7.50
N CYS A 23 14.32 10.39 -6.27
CA CYS A 23 15.46 10.86 -5.47
C CYS A 23 15.85 9.94 -4.31
N LEU A 24 15.14 8.82 -4.13
CA LEU A 24 15.38 7.81 -3.09
C LEU A 24 15.42 8.38 -1.67
N HIS A 25 14.69 9.48 -1.42
CA HIS A 25 14.45 9.99 -0.07
C HIS A 25 13.27 9.24 0.56
N TRP A 26 13.46 8.84 1.83
CA TRP A 26 12.51 8.01 2.57
C TRP A 26 11.99 8.70 3.83
N CYS A 27 10.76 8.35 4.21
CA CYS A 27 10.21 8.69 5.51
C CYS A 27 9.29 7.58 6.03
N HIS A 28 9.04 7.55 7.33
CA HIS A 28 8.06 6.62 7.88
C HIS A 28 6.68 6.92 7.30
N THR A 29 5.93 5.89 6.92
CA THR A 29 4.56 5.99 6.42
C THR A 29 3.67 6.77 7.37
N ASN A 30 3.81 6.55 8.68
CA ASN A 30 3.07 7.29 9.71
C ASN A 30 3.35 8.80 9.70
N CYS A 31 4.59 9.20 9.42
CA CYS A 31 4.94 10.61 9.34
C CYS A 31 4.36 11.20 8.05
N ALA A 32 4.48 10.49 6.93
CA ALA A 32 3.93 10.95 5.65
C ALA A 32 2.39 11.10 5.68
N LEU A 33 1.69 10.17 6.33
CA LEU A 33 0.24 10.26 6.54
C LEU A 33 -0.14 11.46 7.41
N ARG A 34 0.53 11.63 8.57
CA ARG A 34 0.22 12.72 9.51
C ARG A 34 0.42 14.10 8.87
N GLU A 35 1.48 14.26 8.10
CA GLU A 35 1.80 15.53 7.42
C GLU A 35 1.17 15.64 6.02
N SER A 36 0.24 14.73 5.65
CA SER A 36 -0.47 14.75 4.36
C SER A 36 0.43 14.72 3.12
N TYR A 37 1.59 14.08 3.22
CA TYR A 37 2.44 13.73 2.07
C TYR A 37 1.96 12.50 1.33
N ILE A 38 1.17 11.63 1.97
CA ILE A 38 0.39 10.59 1.28
C ILE A 38 -1.01 11.14 1.02
N ARG A 39 -1.36 11.34 -0.24
CA ARG A 39 -2.62 12.00 -0.64
C ARG A 39 -3.02 11.62 -2.06
N ASN A 40 -4.28 11.87 -2.39
CA ASN A 40 -4.77 11.73 -3.75
C ASN A 40 -4.11 12.76 -4.66
N GLY A 41 -3.70 12.35 -5.86
CA GLY A 41 -3.21 13.24 -6.92
C GLY A 41 -3.66 12.77 -8.30
N ARG A 42 -3.33 13.55 -9.33
CA ARG A 42 -3.63 13.19 -10.73
C ARG A 42 -2.75 12.02 -11.13
N SER A 43 -3.35 10.97 -11.68
CA SER A 43 -2.60 9.83 -12.19
C SER A 43 -1.76 10.24 -13.40
N VAL A 44 -0.48 9.85 -13.38
CA VAL A 44 0.44 10.11 -14.50
C VAL A 44 0.27 9.07 -15.61
N ASN A 45 -0.06 7.83 -15.24
CA ASN A 45 -0.14 6.68 -16.14
C ASN A 45 -1.60 6.23 -16.43
N GLY A 46 -2.57 6.83 -15.75
CA GLY A 46 -4.00 6.55 -15.92
C GLY A 46 -4.65 7.29 -17.08
N ALA A 47 -5.92 7.00 -17.31
CA ALA A 47 -6.73 7.77 -18.26
C ALA A 47 -6.83 9.24 -17.81
N GLU A 48 -7.04 10.14 -18.76
CA GLU A 48 -7.11 11.56 -18.44
C GLU A 48 -8.22 11.84 -17.41
N GLY A 49 -7.85 12.50 -16.31
CA GLY A 49 -8.76 12.84 -15.22
C GLY A 49 -8.86 11.80 -14.10
N THR A 50 -8.17 10.66 -14.18
CA THR A 50 -8.15 9.70 -13.07
C THR A 50 -7.24 10.18 -11.94
N THR A 51 -7.66 9.92 -10.70
CA THR A 51 -6.84 10.15 -9.51
C THR A 51 -6.17 8.85 -9.06
N GLU A 52 -5.12 8.95 -8.26
CA GLU A 52 -4.51 7.81 -7.56
C GLU A 52 -3.94 8.28 -6.22
N MET A 53 -3.67 7.34 -5.30
CA MET A 53 -2.92 7.65 -4.09
C MET A 53 -1.43 7.79 -4.40
N GLN A 54 -0.83 8.88 -3.92
CA GLN A 54 0.56 9.22 -4.17
C GLN A 54 1.26 9.60 -2.87
N PHE A 55 2.56 9.29 -2.78
CA PHE A 55 3.49 9.90 -1.84
C PHE A 55 4.18 11.08 -2.53
N HIS A 56 4.05 12.27 -1.95
CA HIS A 56 4.71 13.48 -2.42
C HIS A 56 5.99 13.66 -1.62
N CYS A 57 7.14 13.53 -2.29
CA CYS A 57 8.43 13.52 -1.61
C CYS A 57 8.67 14.82 -0.83
N VAL A 58 9.08 14.69 0.44
CA VAL A 58 9.40 15.84 1.31
C VAL A 58 10.55 16.70 0.76
N ALA A 59 11.48 16.10 -0.02
CA ALA A 59 12.66 16.78 -0.54
C ALA A 59 12.45 17.42 -1.93
N CYS A 60 11.90 16.67 -2.90
CA CYS A 60 11.76 17.14 -4.28
C CYS A 60 10.31 17.39 -4.71
N ASN A 61 9.33 17.13 -3.85
CA ASN A 61 7.88 17.22 -4.12
C ASN A 61 7.41 16.38 -5.32
N HIS A 62 8.22 15.43 -5.78
CA HIS A 62 7.80 14.49 -6.82
C HIS A 62 6.68 13.56 -6.30
N PRO A 63 5.60 13.37 -7.06
CA PRO A 63 4.55 12.43 -6.73
C PRO A 63 4.93 11.01 -7.17
N SER A 64 5.18 10.12 -6.22
CA SER A 64 5.39 8.68 -6.44
C SER A 64 4.10 7.91 -6.18
N GLU A 65 3.77 6.96 -7.06
CA GLU A 65 2.50 6.22 -7.02
C GLU A 65 2.50 5.13 -5.92
N MET A 66 1.44 5.05 -5.10
CA MET A 66 1.43 4.21 -3.89
C MET A 66 0.99 2.76 -4.11
N PHE A 67 0.11 2.49 -5.07
CA PHE A 67 -0.34 1.12 -5.39
C PHE A 67 0.81 0.28 -5.90
N GLY A 68 1.57 0.82 -6.86
CA GLY A 68 2.77 0.23 -7.43
C GLY A 68 3.83 0.00 -6.36
N PHE A 69 4.08 1.00 -5.50
CA PHE A 69 4.97 0.84 -4.36
C PHE A 69 4.57 -0.35 -3.47
N VAL A 70 3.30 -0.42 -3.04
CA VAL A 70 2.81 -1.53 -2.20
C VAL A 70 2.90 -2.87 -2.92
N LYS A 71 2.53 -2.90 -4.21
CA LYS A 71 2.67 -4.10 -5.04
C LYS A 71 4.11 -4.61 -5.06
N GLU A 72 5.09 -3.73 -5.28
CA GLU A 72 6.51 -4.12 -5.32
C GLU A 72 7.00 -4.62 -3.96
N VAL A 73 6.62 -3.99 -2.85
CA VAL A 73 6.96 -4.47 -1.51
C VAL A 73 6.42 -5.88 -1.29
N PHE A 74 5.14 -6.11 -1.60
CA PHE A 74 4.52 -7.43 -1.41
C PHE A 74 5.12 -8.49 -2.33
N GLN A 75 5.35 -8.16 -3.61
CA GLN A 75 5.92 -9.08 -4.59
C GLN A 75 7.32 -9.59 -4.18
N ASN A 76 8.15 -8.71 -3.64
CA ASN A 76 9.53 -9.03 -3.31
C ASN A 76 9.70 -9.67 -1.93
N PHE A 77 8.85 -9.32 -0.95
CA PHE A 77 9.14 -9.62 0.45
C PHE A 77 8.04 -10.39 1.19
N ALA A 78 6.76 -10.30 0.76
CA ALA A 78 5.66 -10.82 1.57
C ALA A 78 5.66 -12.36 1.72
N LYS A 79 6.34 -13.10 0.84
CA LYS A 79 6.50 -14.56 0.96
C LYS A 79 7.30 -14.99 2.18
N GLU A 80 8.17 -14.11 2.69
CA GLU A 80 9.02 -14.40 3.85
C GLU A 80 8.37 -13.95 5.17
N TRP A 81 7.23 -13.26 5.11
CA TRP A 81 6.55 -12.76 6.29
C TRP A 81 5.77 -13.85 7.00
N ASN A 82 5.82 -13.82 8.33
CA ASN A 82 4.88 -14.56 9.16
C ASN A 82 3.55 -13.79 9.28
N ALA A 83 2.55 -14.40 9.92
CA ALA A 83 1.22 -13.80 10.10
C ALA A 83 1.23 -12.46 10.84
N GLU A 84 2.15 -12.26 11.79
CA GLU A 84 2.27 -11.00 12.53
C GLU A 84 2.81 -9.88 11.65
N THR A 85 3.89 -10.15 10.91
CA THR A 85 4.44 -9.19 9.96
C THR A 85 3.42 -8.86 8.88
N LEU A 86 2.79 -9.86 8.26
CA LEU A 86 1.76 -9.62 7.24
C LEU A 86 0.60 -8.79 7.78
N SER A 87 0.11 -9.08 8.98
CA SER A 87 -0.95 -8.29 9.61
C SER A 87 -0.50 -6.83 9.84
N LYS A 88 0.73 -6.60 10.28
CA LYS A 88 1.26 -5.25 10.48
C LYS A 88 1.38 -4.48 9.15
N GLU A 89 1.85 -5.14 8.10
CA GLU A 89 1.99 -4.51 6.78
C GLU A 89 0.63 -4.22 6.14
N LEU A 90 -0.35 -5.10 6.31
CA LEU A 90 -1.73 -4.84 5.89
C LEU A 90 -2.35 -3.63 6.63
N GLU A 91 -2.04 -3.42 7.90
CA GLU A 91 -2.50 -2.22 8.62
C GLU A 91 -1.92 -0.93 8.01
N TYR A 92 -0.67 -0.94 7.54
CA TYR A 92 -0.11 0.19 6.79
C TYR A 92 -0.82 0.39 5.45
N VAL A 93 -1.06 -0.69 4.69
CA VAL A 93 -1.79 -0.62 3.42
C VAL A 93 -3.18 -0.02 3.63
N LYS A 94 -3.95 -0.53 4.60
CA LYS A 94 -5.27 0.01 4.96
C LYS A 94 -5.21 1.51 5.20
N ARG A 95 -4.24 1.98 6.00
CA ARG A 95 -4.11 3.40 6.34
C ARG A 95 -3.64 4.27 5.17
N ILE A 96 -2.81 3.74 4.27
CA ILE A 96 -2.40 4.42 3.04
C ILE A 96 -3.62 4.68 2.14
N PHE A 97 -4.47 3.67 1.96
CA PHE A 97 -5.60 3.75 1.00
C PHE A 97 -6.95 4.17 1.63
N HIS A 98 -6.99 4.45 2.94
CA HIS A 98 -8.21 4.84 3.65
C HIS A 98 -8.99 5.99 3.00
N ALA A 99 -8.29 6.99 2.47
CA ALA A 99 -8.88 8.17 1.84
C ALA A 99 -8.83 8.12 0.30
N SER A 100 -8.59 6.95 -0.30
CA SER A 100 -8.54 6.78 -1.76
C SER A 100 -9.82 7.26 -2.43
N LYS A 101 -9.68 8.05 -3.50
CA LYS A 101 -10.81 8.49 -4.33
C LYS A 101 -11.02 7.59 -5.53
N ASP A 102 -9.96 6.95 -6.00
CA ASP A 102 -9.99 6.01 -7.11
C ASP A 102 -10.55 4.63 -6.70
N LEU A 103 -11.15 3.94 -7.65
CA LEU A 103 -11.82 2.65 -7.41
C LEU A 103 -10.84 1.59 -6.89
N ARG A 104 -9.64 1.54 -7.48
CA ARG A 104 -8.64 0.51 -7.19
C ARG A 104 -8.10 0.64 -5.77
N GLY A 105 -7.80 1.86 -5.34
CA GLY A 105 -7.38 2.16 -3.97
C GLY A 105 -8.46 1.84 -2.94
N LYS A 106 -9.74 2.17 -3.23
CA LYS A 106 -10.86 1.82 -2.34
C LYS A 106 -11.02 0.31 -2.18
N GLN A 107 -10.98 -0.44 -3.27
CA GLN A 107 -11.03 -1.90 -3.23
C GLN A 107 -9.85 -2.49 -2.47
N LEU A 108 -8.63 -1.95 -2.66
CA LEU A 108 -7.48 -2.40 -1.89
C LEU A 108 -7.68 -2.18 -0.39
N HIS A 109 -8.22 -1.03 0.02
CA HIS A 109 -8.57 -0.77 1.41
C HIS A 109 -9.56 -1.81 1.95
N ASP A 110 -10.64 -2.07 1.24
CA ASP A 110 -11.72 -2.95 1.70
C ASP A 110 -11.29 -4.42 1.77
N ILE A 111 -10.57 -4.90 0.74
CA ILE A 111 -9.98 -6.24 0.73
C ILE A 111 -8.98 -6.39 1.89
N THR A 112 -8.15 -5.38 2.11
CA THR A 112 -7.17 -5.38 3.20
C THR A 112 -7.85 -5.46 4.56
N ASP A 113 -8.93 -4.70 4.78
CA ASP A 113 -9.70 -4.72 6.02
C ASP A 113 -10.33 -6.11 6.28
N HIS A 114 -10.93 -6.71 5.25
CA HIS A 114 -11.49 -8.06 5.33
C HIS A 114 -10.41 -9.11 5.63
N MET A 115 -9.26 -9.02 4.97
CA MET A 115 -8.12 -9.93 5.18
C MET A 115 -7.47 -9.77 6.57
N LEU A 116 -7.42 -8.56 7.11
CA LEU A 116 -6.97 -8.30 8.47
C LEU A 116 -7.87 -8.98 9.50
N ALA A 117 -9.19 -8.80 9.37
CA ALA A 117 -10.16 -9.45 10.26
C ALA A 117 -10.02 -10.98 10.22
N ARG A 118 -9.77 -11.53 9.02
CA ARG A 118 -9.54 -12.96 8.83
C ARG A 118 -8.27 -13.46 9.52
N LEU A 119 -7.13 -12.79 9.34
CA LEU A 119 -5.87 -13.13 10.04
C LEU A 119 -6.00 -13.02 11.56
N ALA A 120 -6.76 -12.03 12.05
CA ALA A 120 -6.98 -11.85 13.48
C ALA A 120 -7.77 -13.02 14.09
N ASN A 121 -8.74 -13.57 13.34
CA ASN A 121 -9.53 -14.73 13.77
C ASN A 121 -8.74 -16.04 13.65
N ASN A 122 -7.94 -16.20 12.60
CA ASN A 122 -7.17 -17.41 12.37
C ASN A 122 -5.81 -17.15 11.73
N LYS A 123 -4.74 -17.26 12.52
CA LYS A 123 -3.37 -17.08 12.02
C LYS A 123 -2.93 -18.15 11.03
N SER A 124 -3.60 -19.31 10.95
CA SER A 124 -3.28 -20.33 9.95
C SER A 124 -3.69 -19.93 8.52
N ASP A 125 -4.51 -18.90 8.36
CA ASP A 125 -4.99 -18.41 7.06
C ASP A 125 -3.93 -17.58 6.31
N LEU A 126 -2.71 -17.49 6.84
CA LEU A 126 -1.57 -16.74 6.28
C LEU A 126 -1.45 -16.89 4.76
N LEU A 127 -1.37 -18.13 4.27
CA LEU A 127 -1.16 -18.40 2.85
C LEU A 127 -2.34 -17.92 1.99
N GLU A 128 -3.57 -18.12 2.45
CA GLU A 128 -4.76 -17.72 1.72
C GLU A 128 -4.90 -16.20 1.67
N VAL A 129 -4.65 -15.53 2.80
CA VAL A 129 -4.66 -14.08 2.88
C VAL A 129 -3.58 -13.47 1.99
N TYR A 130 -2.36 -14.01 2.04
CA TYR A 130 -1.28 -13.62 1.13
C TYR A 130 -1.69 -13.78 -0.34
N ASN A 131 -2.24 -14.95 -0.72
CA ASN A 131 -2.63 -15.23 -2.10
C ASN A 131 -3.75 -14.30 -2.58
N HIS A 132 -4.72 -13.98 -1.72
CA HIS A 132 -5.84 -13.11 -2.06
C HIS A 132 -5.35 -11.66 -2.31
N ILE A 133 -4.53 -11.13 -1.42
CA ILE A 133 -3.93 -9.79 -1.57
C ILE A 133 -3.04 -9.73 -2.82
N MET A 134 -2.18 -10.74 -3.01
CA MET A 134 -1.31 -10.81 -4.19
C MET A 134 -2.09 -10.96 -5.49
N GLY A 135 -3.18 -11.72 -5.49
CA GLY A 135 -4.09 -11.82 -6.63
C GLY A 135 -4.61 -10.45 -7.04
N PHE A 136 -5.10 -9.66 -6.08
CA PHE A 136 -5.59 -8.31 -6.35
C PHE A 136 -4.48 -7.34 -6.81
N LEU A 137 -3.31 -7.35 -6.16
CA LEU A 137 -2.18 -6.47 -6.51
C LEU A 137 -1.63 -6.77 -7.92
N THR A 138 -1.77 -8.00 -8.41
CA THR A 138 -1.29 -8.43 -9.72
C THR A 138 -2.36 -8.41 -10.81
N ALA A 139 -3.64 -8.40 -10.44
CA ALA A 139 -4.78 -8.37 -11.37
C ALA A 139 -4.72 -7.17 -12.34
N LYS A 140 -5.12 -7.42 -13.58
CA LYS A 140 -5.32 -6.35 -14.56
C LYS A 140 -6.61 -5.59 -14.25
N PRO A 141 -6.72 -4.29 -14.60
CA PRO A 141 -7.91 -3.49 -14.32
C PRO A 141 -9.23 -4.10 -14.81
N VAL A 142 -9.21 -4.92 -15.88
CA VAL A 142 -10.40 -5.60 -16.43
C VAL A 142 -10.85 -6.78 -15.56
N GLU A 143 -9.93 -7.43 -14.85
CA GLU A 143 -10.20 -8.60 -14.01
C GLU A 143 -10.83 -8.21 -12.67
N VAL A 144 -10.57 -6.98 -12.21
CA VAL A 144 -11.12 -6.44 -10.96
C VAL A 144 -12.65 -6.33 -11.01
N PHE A 145 -13.22 -5.95 -12.16
CA PHE A 145 -14.67 -5.92 -12.39
C PHE A 145 -15.35 -7.31 -12.32
N LEU A 146 -14.59 -8.39 -12.51
CA LEU A 146 -15.13 -9.75 -12.43
C LEU A 146 -15.16 -10.26 -10.99
N ILE A 147 -14.25 -9.79 -10.13
CA ILE A 147 -14.24 -10.13 -8.69
C ILE A 147 -15.49 -9.53 -7.99
N GLU A 148 -15.98 -8.37 -8.46
CA GLU A 148 -17.19 -7.72 -7.94
C GLU A 148 -18.49 -8.56 -8.07
N ASN A 149 -18.50 -9.60 -8.91
CA ASN A 149 -19.69 -10.44 -9.16
C ASN A 149 -19.59 -11.84 -8.51
N LEU A 150 -18.59 -12.08 -7.66
CA LEU A 150 -18.33 -13.39 -7.03
C LEU A 150 -18.24 -13.32 -5.48
N LEU A 151 -18.54 -12.16 -4.90
CA LEU A 151 -18.82 -11.95 -3.48
C LEU A 151 -20.28 -11.55 -3.31
#